data_AF-A0A7J9JVF7-F1
#
_entry.id   AF-A0A7J9JVF7-F1
#
_cell.length_a   1.000
_cell.length_b   1.000
_cell.length_c   1.000
_cell.angle_alpha   90.00
_cell.angle_beta   90.00
_cell.angle_gamma   90.00
#
_symmetry.space_group_name_H-M   'P 1'
#
loop_
_entity.id
_entity.type
_entity.pdbx_description
1 polymer ?
#
loop_
_entity_poly.entity_id
_entity_poly.type
_entity_poly.pdbx_seq_one_letter_code
_entity_poly.pdbx_strand_id
1 'polypeptide(L)'
;MLVNDMIHGLYPEAVTIGEDVSGMPTFCLPVQDGGVGFDYRLHMAVADKWIDLLKKRDEDWKMGDIVYTLVNRRWLEKCVVYAESHDQALVGDKTIAFWLMDKDMYDFMSLDRPSTPIIDRGIALHKMIRLITMGLGGEGYLNFMGNEFGHPEWIDFPRGEQHLPSGKVIPGNNFSYDKCRRRFDL
;
A
#
# COMPACT_ATOMS: atom_id res chain seq x y z
N MET A 1 22.46 10.96 5.89
CA MET A 1 23.67 11.76 5.55
C MET A 1 24.88 10.86 5.31
N LEU A 2 25.65 10.42 6.30
CA LEU A 2 26.88 9.63 6.08
C LEU A 2 26.66 8.35 5.24
N VAL A 3 25.58 7.61 5.48
CA VAL A 3 25.27 6.37 4.76
C VAL A 3 24.97 6.65 3.28
N ASN A 4 24.17 7.67 2.98
CA ASN A 4 23.83 8.02 1.59
C ASN A 4 25.07 8.55 0.85
N ASP A 5 25.87 9.41 1.48
CA ASP A 5 27.13 9.90 0.92
C ASP A 5 28.09 8.75 0.57
N MET A 6 28.24 7.79 1.48
CA MET A 6 29.03 6.57 1.23
C MET A 6 28.46 5.72 0.09
N ILE A 7 27.15 5.45 0.09
CA ILE A 7 26.50 4.61 -0.94
C ILE A 7 26.70 5.23 -2.32
N HIS A 8 26.41 6.52 -2.49
CA HIS A 8 26.51 7.19 -3.79
C HIS A 8 27.96 7.46 -4.20
N GLY A 9 28.88 7.62 -3.25
CA GLY A 9 30.32 7.69 -3.53
C GLY A 9 30.89 6.36 -4.07
N LEU A 10 30.39 5.23 -3.59
CA LEU A 10 30.81 3.90 -4.06
C LEU A 10 30.03 3.43 -5.31
N TYR A 11 28.74 3.72 -5.37
CA TYR A 11 27.81 3.29 -6.41
C TYR A 11 26.89 4.46 -6.80
N PRO A 12 27.32 5.32 -7.75
CA PRO A 12 26.57 6.52 -8.12
C PRO A 12 25.14 6.25 -8.62
N GLU A 13 24.90 5.10 -9.23
CA GLU A 13 23.59 4.67 -9.76
C GLU A 13 22.72 3.94 -8.73
N ALA A 14 23.19 3.79 -7.48
CA ALA A 14 22.40 3.17 -6.43
C ALA A 14 21.16 4.02 -6.12
N VAL A 15 20.05 3.35 -5.80
CA VAL A 15 18.80 4.01 -5.40
C VAL A 15 18.55 3.71 -3.93
N THR A 16 18.42 4.77 -3.14
CA THR A 16 18.07 4.73 -1.73
C THR A 16 16.65 5.26 -1.54
N ILE A 17 15.81 4.49 -0.86
CA ILE A 17 14.41 4.86 -0.58
C ILE A 17 14.26 4.94 0.93
N GLY A 18 13.82 6.08 1.44
CA GLY A 18 13.51 6.22 2.86
C GLY A 18 12.02 6.10 3.14
N GLU A 19 11.70 5.33 4.17
CA GLU A 19 10.36 5.23 4.74
C GLU A 19 10.23 6.28 5.85
N ASP A 20 9.58 7.41 5.52
CA ASP A 20 9.34 8.52 6.45
C ASP A 20 7.86 8.93 6.38
N VAL A 21 7.15 8.76 7.49
CA VAL A 21 5.75 9.19 7.64
C VAL A 21 5.67 10.70 7.94
N SER A 22 6.73 11.30 8.51
CA SER A 22 6.65 12.66 9.06
C SER A 22 6.53 13.77 8.00
N GLY A 23 6.97 13.52 6.77
CA GLY A 23 7.01 14.56 5.75
C GLY A 23 8.23 15.47 5.87
N MET A 24 9.33 15.00 6.47
CA MET A 24 10.51 15.83 6.74
C MET A 24 11.01 16.53 5.45
N PRO A 25 11.14 17.87 5.42
CA PRO A 25 11.72 18.58 4.29
C PRO A 25 13.19 18.20 4.08
N THR A 26 13.66 18.34 2.84
CA THR A 26 15.08 18.08 2.44
C THR A 26 15.53 16.63 2.63
N PHE A 27 14.59 15.73 2.89
CA PHE A 27 14.87 14.33 3.11
C PHE A 27 15.43 13.66 1.84
N CYS A 28 14.87 14.01 0.68
CA CYS A 28 15.32 13.53 -0.62
C CYS A 28 16.23 14.51 -1.37
N LEU A 29 16.85 15.47 -0.68
CA LEU A 29 17.82 16.38 -1.29
C LEU A 29 19.26 15.89 -1.05
N PRO A 30 20.21 16.23 -1.94
CA PRO A 30 21.61 15.85 -1.80
C PRO A 30 22.24 16.33 -0.48
N VAL A 31 23.19 15.56 0.03
CA VAL A 31 23.91 15.89 1.28
C VAL A 31 24.68 17.22 1.16
N GLN A 32 25.25 17.51 0.00
CA GLN A 32 25.96 18.77 -0.29
C GLN A 32 25.06 20.01 -0.18
N ASP A 33 23.75 19.86 -0.38
CA ASP A 33 22.76 20.94 -0.28
C ASP A 33 22.12 21.00 1.12
N GLY A 34 22.64 20.23 2.09
CA GLY A 34 22.11 20.11 3.44
C GLY A 34 20.93 19.16 3.59
N GLY A 35 20.68 18.31 2.59
CA GLY A 35 19.66 17.26 2.65
C GLY A 35 20.13 15.97 3.34
N VAL A 36 19.20 15.03 3.55
CA VAL A 36 19.52 13.73 4.17
C VAL A 36 20.19 12.78 3.15
N GLY A 37 19.93 12.99 1.86
CA GLY A 37 20.57 12.30 0.74
C GLY A 37 19.83 11.08 0.18
N PHE A 38 18.56 10.87 0.52
CA PHE A 38 17.77 9.80 -0.11
C PHE A 38 17.38 10.17 -1.55
N ASP A 39 17.23 9.18 -2.43
CA ASP A 39 16.73 9.44 -3.78
C ASP A 39 15.21 9.59 -3.81
N TYR A 40 14.52 8.74 -3.05
CA TYR A 40 13.07 8.71 -2.98
C TYR A 40 12.58 8.60 -1.53
N ARG A 41 11.36 9.10 -1.31
CA ARG A 41 10.56 8.79 -0.13
C ARG A 41 9.30 8.01 -0.52
N LEU A 42 8.72 7.29 0.43
CA LEU A 42 7.39 6.72 0.24
C LEU A 42 6.30 7.80 0.38
N HIS A 43 5.33 7.83 -0.53
CA HIS A 43 4.15 8.71 -0.45
C HIS A 43 3.01 8.02 0.31
N MET A 44 3.20 7.89 1.62
CA MET A 44 2.38 7.01 2.47
C MET A 44 0.93 7.50 2.63
N ALA A 45 0.67 8.80 2.49
CA ALA A 45 -0.66 9.39 2.67
C ALA A 45 -1.70 8.92 1.63
N VAL A 46 -1.26 8.39 0.47
CA VAL A 46 -2.16 7.95 -0.60
C VAL A 46 -2.93 6.70 -0.21
N ALA A 47 -2.28 5.73 0.43
CA ALA A 47 -2.93 4.49 0.84
C ALA A 47 -4.01 4.74 1.90
N ASP A 48 -3.73 5.60 2.88
CA ASP A 48 -4.71 6.01 3.89
C ASP A 48 -5.93 6.71 3.27
N LYS A 49 -5.71 7.52 2.23
CA LYS A 49 -6.80 8.21 1.52
C LYS A 49 -7.74 7.22 0.83
N TRP A 50 -7.21 6.16 0.23
CA TRP A 50 -8.06 5.13 -0.37
C TRP A 50 -8.87 4.40 0.68
N ILE A 51 -8.30 4.05 1.83
CA ILE A 51 -9.04 3.44 2.94
C ILE A 51 -10.15 4.36 3.48
N ASP A 52 -9.87 5.65 3.65
CA ASP A 52 -10.89 6.63 4.08
C ASP A 52 -12.05 6.74 3.08
N LEU A 53 -11.77 6.68 1.78
CA LEU A 53 -12.79 6.71 0.72
C LEU A 53 -13.60 5.42 0.63
N LEU A 54 -12.95 4.25 0.77
CA LEU A 54 -13.62 2.95 0.71
C LEU A 54 -14.57 2.69 1.90
N LYS A 55 -14.45 3.47 2.97
CA LYS A 55 -15.41 3.51 4.09
C LYS A 55 -16.66 4.35 3.81
N LYS A 56 -16.68 5.12 2.72
CA LYS A 56 -17.75 6.05 2.33
C LYS A 56 -18.47 5.53 1.09
N ARG A 57 -19.62 6.13 0.77
CA ARG A 57 -20.34 5.85 -0.47
C ARG A 57 -19.68 6.57 -1.64
N ASP A 58 -19.79 5.99 -2.84
CA ASP A 58 -19.12 6.49 -4.04
C ASP A 58 -19.54 7.91 -4.41
N GLU A 59 -20.83 8.24 -4.24
CA GLU A 59 -21.37 9.57 -4.50
C GLU A 59 -20.78 10.66 -3.59
N ASP A 60 -20.20 10.28 -2.45
CA ASP A 60 -19.59 11.21 -1.50
C ASP A 60 -18.09 11.44 -1.81
N TRP A 61 -17.53 10.79 -2.84
CA TRP A 61 -16.13 10.92 -3.22
C TRP A 61 -15.85 12.26 -3.89
N LYS A 62 -15.05 13.09 -3.22
CA LYS A 62 -14.62 14.38 -3.75
C LYS A 62 -13.38 14.23 -4.62
N MET A 63 -13.55 14.37 -5.93
CA MET A 63 -12.46 14.25 -6.91
C MET A 63 -11.31 15.23 -6.64
N GLY A 64 -11.63 16.45 -6.20
CA GLY A 64 -10.62 17.44 -5.82
C GLY A 64 -9.73 16.98 -4.66
N ASP A 65 -10.31 16.32 -3.64
CA ASP A 65 -9.55 15.79 -2.51
C ASP A 65 -8.66 14.62 -2.93
N ILE A 66 -9.13 13.76 -3.85
CA ILE A 66 -8.35 12.65 -4.41
C ILE A 66 -7.12 13.20 -5.13
N VAL A 67 -7.34 14.12 -6.07
CA VAL A 67 -6.26 14.73 -6.86
C VAL A 67 -5.30 15.46 -5.93
N TYR A 68 -5.80 16.25 -4.97
CA TYR A 68 -4.97 16.96 -4.00
C TYR A 68 -4.04 16.00 -3.25
N THR A 69 -4.55 14.90 -2.69
CA THR A 69 -3.69 13.94 -1.99
C THR A 69 -2.62 13.32 -2.91
N LEU A 70 -2.96 12.99 -4.15
CA LEU A 70 -2.02 12.39 -5.10
C LEU A 70 -0.88 13.36 -5.50
N VAL A 71 -1.20 14.64 -5.71
CA VAL A 71 -0.24 15.62 -6.23
C VAL A 71 0.41 16.49 -5.14
N ASN A 72 -0.09 16.48 -3.90
CA ASN A 72 0.45 17.27 -2.79
C ASN A 72 1.79 16.68 -2.30
N ARG A 73 2.85 16.98 -3.05
CA ARG A 73 4.22 16.53 -2.85
C ARG A 73 5.18 17.70 -3.03
N ARG A 74 6.36 17.59 -2.43
CA ARG A 74 7.37 18.65 -2.50
C ARG A 74 8.08 18.59 -3.85
N TRP A 75 8.16 19.72 -4.54
CA TRP A 75 8.94 19.83 -5.76
C TRP A 75 10.42 19.49 -5.47
N LEU A 76 11.08 18.80 -6.41
CA LEU A 76 12.44 18.22 -6.31
C LEU A 76 12.63 17.04 -5.35
N GLU A 77 11.62 16.65 -4.56
CA GLU A 77 11.71 15.46 -3.71
C GLU A 77 10.90 14.31 -4.32
N LYS A 78 11.59 13.39 -4.99
CA LYS A 78 10.95 12.26 -5.69
C LYS A 78 10.25 11.34 -4.70
N CYS A 79 9.08 10.86 -5.09
CA CYS A 79 8.24 9.98 -4.27
C CYS A 79 7.94 8.67 -5.00
N VAL A 80 8.01 7.56 -4.28
CA VAL A 80 7.43 6.27 -4.70
C VAL A 80 6.05 6.16 -4.09
N VAL A 81 5.05 6.00 -4.95
CA VAL A 81 3.65 5.88 -4.55
C VAL A 81 3.15 4.45 -4.68
N TYR A 82 2.18 4.10 -3.85
CA TYR A 82 1.46 2.83 -3.91
C TYR A 82 0.00 3.06 -3.49
N ALA A 83 -0.91 2.25 -4.03
CA ALA A 83 -2.32 2.34 -3.69
C ALA A 83 -2.62 1.68 -2.32
N GLU A 84 -1.89 0.62 -2.01
CA GLU A 84 -1.96 -0.12 -0.74
C GLU A 84 -0.58 -0.69 -0.38
N SER A 85 -0.29 -0.78 0.91
CA SER A 85 0.97 -1.23 1.50
C SER A 85 0.90 -2.71 1.90
N HIS A 86 2.03 -3.22 2.39
CA HIS A 86 2.10 -4.54 2.99
C HIS A 86 1.39 -4.62 4.35
N ASP A 87 1.32 -3.52 5.11
CA ASP A 87 0.62 -3.47 6.40
C ASP A 87 -0.89 -3.73 6.23
N GLN A 88 -1.48 -3.17 5.18
CA GLN A 88 -2.90 -3.33 4.87
C GLN A 88 -3.26 -4.74 4.40
N ALA A 89 -2.24 -5.51 3.99
CA ALA A 89 -2.39 -6.91 3.67
C ALA A 89 -2.27 -7.81 4.91
N LEU A 90 -1.87 -7.31 6.08
CA LEU A 90 -1.76 -8.11 7.32
C LEU A 90 -3.11 -8.34 7.99
N VAL A 91 -3.16 -9.36 8.85
CA VAL A 91 -4.31 -9.66 9.70
C VAL A 91 -4.72 -8.44 10.53
N GLY A 92 -6.00 -8.09 10.46
CA GLY A 92 -6.56 -6.93 11.17
C GLY A 92 -6.82 -5.72 10.27
N ASP A 93 -6.38 -5.74 9.03
CA ASP A 93 -6.78 -4.79 8.00
C ASP A 93 -7.34 -5.50 6.75
N LYS A 94 -7.75 -4.73 5.73
CA LYS A 94 -8.32 -5.22 4.48
C LYS A 94 -7.56 -4.63 3.30
N THR A 95 -7.20 -5.49 2.34
CA THR A 95 -6.72 -5.07 1.01
C THR A 95 -7.79 -4.28 0.26
N ILE A 96 -7.41 -3.49 -0.74
CA ILE A 96 -8.36 -2.76 -1.59
C ILE A 96 -9.36 -3.73 -2.25
N ALA A 97 -8.88 -4.89 -2.71
CA ALA A 97 -9.74 -5.92 -3.27
C ALA A 97 -10.80 -6.40 -2.26
N PHE A 98 -10.40 -6.63 -1.00
CA PHE A 98 -11.31 -7.08 0.05
C PHE A 98 -12.26 -5.98 0.53
N TRP A 99 -11.85 -4.71 0.51
CA TRP A 99 -12.74 -3.57 0.73
C TRP A 99 -13.83 -3.46 -0.34
N LEU A 100 -13.49 -3.78 -1.59
CA LEU A 100 -14.37 -3.59 -2.74
C LEU A 100 -15.35 -4.76 -2.96
N MET A 101 -14.89 -6.00 -2.73
CA MET A 101 -15.62 -7.22 -3.11
C MET A 101 -16.00 -8.08 -1.91
N ASP A 102 -15.32 -7.92 -0.76
CA ASP A 102 -15.53 -8.69 0.47
C ASP A 102 -15.72 -10.19 0.19
N LYS A 103 -16.70 -10.85 0.81
CA LYS A 103 -16.93 -12.29 0.63
C LYS A 103 -17.37 -12.71 -0.78
N ASP A 104 -17.91 -11.80 -1.60
CA ASP A 104 -18.39 -12.14 -2.95
C ASP A 104 -17.22 -12.62 -3.84
N MET A 105 -15.99 -12.22 -3.50
CA MET A 105 -14.80 -12.66 -4.24
C MET A 105 -14.56 -14.18 -4.20
N TYR A 106 -15.15 -14.89 -3.24
CA TYR A 106 -15.00 -16.34 -3.14
C TYR A 106 -15.93 -17.11 -4.09
N ASP A 107 -17.11 -16.54 -4.40
CA ASP A 107 -18.17 -17.23 -5.12
C ASP A 107 -18.35 -16.73 -6.57
N PHE A 108 -17.95 -15.47 -6.85
CA PHE A 108 -18.30 -14.75 -8.08
C PHE A 108 -17.11 -14.27 -8.91
N MET A 109 -15.89 -14.76 -8.63
CA MET A 109 -14.70 -14.47 -9.47
C MET A 109 -14.52 -15.43 -10.65
N SER A 110 -15.38 -16.45 -10.77
CA SER A 110 -15.33 -17.43 -11.85
C SER A 110 -16.02 -16.92 -13.12
N LEU A 111 -15.46 -17.25 -14.29
CA LEU A 111 -16.00 -16.87 -15.60
C LEU A 111 -17.22 -17.72 -16.04
N ASP A 112 -17.46 -18.85 -15.38
CA ASP A 112 -18.55 -19.79 -15.71
C ASP A 112 -19.92 -19.36 -15.17
N ARG A 113 -19.97 -18.27 -14.40
CA ARG A 113 -21.19 -17.75 -13.76
C ARG A 113 -21.35 -16.25 -14.06
N PRO A 114 -22.58 -15.73 -14.03
CA PRO A 114 -22.80 -14.30 -14.11
C PRO A 114 -22.10 -13.57 -12.96
N SER A 115 -21.39 -12.50 -13.28
CA SER A 115 -20.83 -11.57 -12.29
C SER A 115 -21.95 -10.85 -11.53
N THR A 116 -21.63 -10.35 -10.33
CA THR A 116 -22.53 -9.49 -9.56
C THR A 116 -22.15 -8.02 -9.77
N PRO A 117 -23.09 -7.06 -9.56
CA PRO A 117 -22.75 -5.64 -9.60
C PRO A 117 -21.62 -5.25 -8.63
N ILE A 118 -21.46 -6.00 -7.53
CA ILE A 118 -20.38 -5.78 -6.54
C ILE A 118 -19.03 -6.17 -7.14
N ILE A 119 -18.93 -7.35 -7.78
CA ILE A 119 -17.69 -7.80 -8.45
C ILE A 119 -17.34 -6.89 -9.62
N ASP A 120 -18.31 -6.54 -10.47
CA ASP A 120 -18.08 -5.65 -11.62
C ASP A 120 -17.54 -4.28 -11.16
N ARG A 121 -18.15 -3.71 -10.13
CA ARG A 121 -17.68 -2.47 -9.49
C ARG A 121 -16.28 -2.66 -8.90
N GLY A 122 -16.05 -3.74 -8.16
CA GLY A 122 -14.79 -3.99 -7.48
C GLY A 122 -13.62 -4.14 -8.43
N ILE A 123 -13.79 -4.92 -9.50
CA ILE A 123 -12.77 -5.07 -10.55
C ILE A 123 -12.49 -3.73 -11.23
N ALA A 124 -13.52 -2.95 -11.56
CA ALA A 124 -13.36 -1.65 -12.20
C ALA A 124 -12.58 -0.67 -11.30
N LEU A 125 -13.02 -0.50 -10.05
CA LEU A 125 -12.38 0.43 -9.11
C LEU A 125 -10.97 -0.02 -8.72
N HIS A 126 -10.72 -1.31 -8.56
CA HIS A 126 -9.37 -1.83 -8.29
C HIS A 126 -8.38 -1.46 -9.41
N LYS A 127 -8.82 -1.45 -10.67
CA LYS A 127 -8.00 -0.98 -11.81
C LYS A 127 -7.85 0.54 -11.79
N MET A 128 -8.94 1.28 -11.59
CA MET A 128 -8.93 2.75 -11.61
C MET A 128 -8.07 3.35 -10.50
N ILE A 129 -8.19 2.85 -9.27
CA ILE A 129 -7.42 3.29 -8.10
C ILE A 129 -5.92 3.10 -8.34
N ARG A 130 -5.50 1.93 -8.82
CA ARG A 130 -4.08 1.67 -9.12
C ARG A 130 -3.59 2.55 -10.26
N LEU A 131 -4.37 2.70 -11.34
CA LEU A 131 -4.00 3.52 -12.49
C LEU A 131 -3.81 4.99 -12.11
N ILE A 132 -4.77 5.59 -11.40
CA ILE A 132 -4.68 7.00 -11.03
C ILE A 132 -3.57 7.24 -10.00
N THR A 133 -3.35 6.28 -9.11
CA THR A 133 -2.24 6.31 -8.15
C THR A 133 -0.90 6.30 -8.88
N MET A 134 -0.71 5.38 -9.82
CA MET A 134 0.50 5.30 -10.65
C MET A 134 0.69 6.54 -11.52
N GLY A 135 -0.38 7.07 -12.12
CA GLY A 135 -0.31 8.17 -13.08
C GLY A 135 -0.13 9.56 -12.47
N LEU A 136 -0.61 9.81 -11.25
CA LEU A 136 -0.58 11.13 -10.62
C LEU A 136 0.21 11.17 -9.30
N GLY A 137 0.50 10.03 -8.70
CA GLY A 137 0.90 9.95 -7.30
C GLY A 137 2.39 10.01 -7.01
N GLY A 138 3.27 9.84 -8.00
CA GLY A 138 4.70 9.61 -7.75
C GLY A 138 5.58 9.71 -8.98
N GLU A 139 6.89 9.72 -8.75
CA GLU A 139 7.94 9.51 -9.75
C GLU A 139 8.33 8.02 -9.85
N GLY A 140 7.84 7.19 -8.92
CA GLY A 140 7.94 5.74 -8.96
C GLY A 140 6.66 5.08 -8.43
N TYR A 141 6.43 3.83 -8.81
CA TYR A 141 5.28 3.04 -8.38
C TYR A 141 5.73 1.76 -7.68
N LEU A 142 5.09 1.44 -6.56
CA LEU A 142 5.31 0.23 -5.78
C LEU A 142 4.02 -0.59 -5.71
N ASN A 143 4.16 -1.91 -5.78
CA ASN A 143 3.07 -2.85 -5.61
C ASN A 143 3.55 -4.02 -4.73
N PHE A 144 2.81 -4.30 -3.66
CA PHE A 144 3.09 -5.44 -2.81
C PHE A 144 2.53 -6.73 -3.42
N MET A 145 3.31 -7.81 -3.35
CA MET A 145 3.03 -9.07 -4.04
C MET A 145 1.60 -9.58 -3.79
N GLY A 146 0.88 -9.96 -4.83
CA GLY A 146 -0.52 -10.41 -4.76
C GLY A 146 -1.54 -9.30 -5.04
N ASN A 147 -1.25 -8.06 -4.64
CA ASN A 147 -2.22 -6.97 -4.80
C ASN A 147 -2.41 -6.59 -6.28
N GLU A 148 -1.46 -6.94 -7.16
CA GLU A 148 -1.57 -6.70 -8.60
C GLU A 148 -2.76 -7.43 -9.26
N PHE A 149 -3.19 -8.56 -8.69
CA PHE A 149 -4.35 -9.32 -9.14
C PHE A 149 -5.49 -9.32 -8.12
N GLY A 150 -5.41 -8.52 -7.06
CA GLY A 150 -6.42 -8.47 -6.01
C GLY A 150 -6.50 -9.75 -5.20
N HIS A 151 -5.33 -10.26 -4.75
CA HIS A 151 -5.24 -11.47 -3.94
C HIS A 151 -6.26 -11.44 -2.77
N PRO A 152 -7.07 -12.51 -2.61
CA PRO A 152 -8.09 -12.56 -1.58
C PRO A 152 -7.48 -12.72 -0.18
N GLU A 153 -8.32 -12.68 0.85
CA GLU A 153 -7.90 -12.90 2.24
C GLU A 153 -6.85 -11.87 2.73
N TRP A 154 -6.04 -12.25 3.71
CA TRP A 154 -4.98 -11.47 4.33
C TRP A 154 -3.76 -12.34 4.61
N ILE A 155 -2.63 -11.72 4.94
CA ILE A 155 -1.43 -12.37 5.44
C ILE A 155 -1.51 -12.48 6.96
N ASP A 156 -1.25 -13.66 7.49
CA ASP A 156 -0.97 -13.87 8.91
C ASP A 156 0.22 -14.80 9.05
N PHE A 157 1.19 -14.42 9.88
CA PHE A 157 2.38 -15.20 10.14
C PHE A 157 2.15 -16.19 11.29
N PRO A 158 2.81 -17.36 11.29
CA PRO A 158 2.73 -18.31 12.40
C PRO A 158 3.10 -17.63 13.73
N ARG A 159 2.16 -17.60 14.68
CA ARG A 159 2.37 -16.96 15.98
C ARG A 159 1.62 -17.68 17.10
N GLY A 160 2.26 -17.75 18.26
CA GLY A 160 1.63 -18.18 19.51
C GLY A 160 0.81 -17.07 20.16
N GLU A 161 0.25 -17.37 21.34
CA GLU A 161 -0.42 -16.37 22.17
C GLU A 161 0.56 -15.32 22.67
N GLN A 162 0.13 -14.05 22.73
CA GLN A 162 0.91 -12.95 23.29
C GLN A 162 0.24 -12.41 24.55
N HIS A 163 1.05 -12.20 25.59
CA HIS A 163 0.60 -11.60 26.85
C HIS A 163 1.06 -10.15 26.92
N LEU A 164 0.11 -9.22 26.89
CA LEU A 164 0.42 -7.79 27.02
C LEU A 164 0.69 -7.41 28.49
N PRO A 165 1.49 -6.36 28.74
CA PRO A 165 1.70 -5.82 30.09
C PRO A 165 0.40 -5.42 30.81
N SER A 166 -0.66 -5.15 30.06
CA SER A 166 -2.00 -4.84 30.59
C SER A 166 -2.78 -6.07 31.08
N GLY A 167 -2.21 -7.28 30.98
CA GLY A 167 -2.88 -8.55 31.30
C GLY A 167 -3.80 -9.09 30.20
N LYS A 168 -3.97 -8.35 29.09
CA LYS A 168 -4.74 -8.80 27.92
C LYS A 168 -3.95 -9.87 27.17
N VAL A 169 -4.60 -11.01 26.92
CA VAL A 169 -4.09 -12.08 26.05
C VAL A 169 -4.56 -11.82 24.62
N ILE A 170 -3.62 -11.78 23.68
CA ILE A 170 -3.89 -11.78 22.25
C ILE A 170 -3.77 -13.23 21.76
N PRO A 171 -4.85 -13.86 21.28
CA PRO A 171 -4.80 -15.23 20.81
C PRO A 171 -3.87 -15.35 19.61
N GLY A 172 -3.08 -16.43 19.58
CA GLY A 172 -2.26 -16.81 18.44
C GLY A 172 -3.08 -17.41 17.29
N ASN A 173 -2.40 -18.00 16.31
CA ASN A 173 -3.03 -18.73 15.20
C ASN A 173 -2.59 -20.19 15.14
N ASN A 174 -2.21 -20.77 16.27
CA ASN A 174 -1.70 -22.15 16.39
C ASN A 174 -0.49 -22.42 15.49
N PHE A 175 0.37 -21.41 15.27
CA PHE A 175 1.51 -21.50 14.34
C PHE A 175 1.11 -21.92 12.92
N SER A 176 -0.08 -21.50 12.47
CA SER A 176 -0.58 -21.81 11.13
C SER A 176 0.19 -21.06 10.05
N TYR A 177 0.46 -21.77 8.94
CA TYR A 177 1.04 -21.21 7.72
C TYR A 177 -0.01 -20.96 6.62
N ASP A 178 -1.30 -21.23 6.86
CA ASP A 178 -2.34 -21.16 5.83
C ASP A 178 -2.44 -19.77 5.18
N LYS A 179 -2.27 -18.70 5.97
CA LYS A 179 -2.28 -17.30 5.49
C LYS A 179 -0.89 -16.73 5.25
N CYS A 180 0.16 -17.50 5.52
CA CYS A 180 1.55 -17.10 5.30
C CYS A 180 2.04 -17.55 3.90
N ARG A 181 1.23 -17.27 2.86
CA ARG A 181 1.50 -17.71 1.48
C ARG A 181 0.85 -16.79 0.46
N ARG A 182 1.16 -17.02 -0.82
CA ARG A 182 0.48 -16.41 -1.96
C ARG A 182 -0.13 -17.47 -2.87
N ARG A 183 -1.37 -17.24 -3.28
CA ARG A 183 -2.15 -18.03 -4.22
C ARG A 183 -1.95 -17.50 -5.64
N PHE A 184 -0.78 -17.75 -6.22
CA PHE A 184 -0.50 -17.38 -7.62
C PHE A 184 -1.21 -18.29 -8.64
N ASP A 185 -1.94 -19.29 -8.17
CA ASP A 185 -2.77 -20.21 -8.95
C ASP A 185 -4.18 -19.68 -9.25
N LEU A 186 -4.56 -18.53 -8.67
CA LEU A 186 -5.85 -17.87 -8.88
C LEU A 186 -5.95 -17.13 -10.23
#